data_AF-A0A672JCS7-F1
#
_entry.id   AF-A0A672JCS7-F1
#
_cell.length_a   1.000
_cell.length_b   1.000
_cell.length_c   1.000
_cell.angle_alpha   90.00
_cell.angle_beta   90.00
_cell.angle_gamma   90.00
#
_symmetry.space_group_name_H-M   'P 1'
#
loop_
_entity.id
_entity.type
_entity.pdbx_description
1 polymer ?
#
loop_
_entity_poly.entity_id
_entity_poly.type
_entity_poly.pdbx_seq_one_letter_code
_entity_poly.pdbx_strand_id
1 'polypeptide(L)'
;SATQRKPAFQKPRKRKRKGQRKGDDLIERLATRFPGVLFDVLSSRNPAEPPAARTSAQPWWCTCQKCQEMPTEVEKKCCQQRPEHCISRTAHLELFCLEPGILRLARGLRHEYLGLDDLQDPGQDNKEFRHAAYRQFVLWQHGRLRAGQRVVIPSCCVWRIRDTFPDPTGNYTGFIPGLL
;
A
#
# COMPACT_ATOMS: atom_id res chain seq x y z
N SER A 1 -1.76 -0.62 -78.14
CA SER A 1 -1.47 -1.38 -76.90
C SER A 1 -1.70 -0.49 -75.70
N ALA A 2 -2.65 -0.87 -74.86
CA ALA A 2 -3.19 -0.06 -73.77
C ALA A 2 -2.26 -0.02 -72.55
N THR A 3 -1.95 1.19 -72.08
CA THR A 3 -1.16 1.45 -70.87
C THR A 3 -2.03 1.25 -69.63
N GLN A 4 -1.79 0.17 -68.88
CA GLN A 4 -2.49 -0.13 -67.63
C GLN A 4 -2.09 0.85 -66.51
N ARG A 5 -3.06 1.60 -65.97
CA ARG A 5 -2.89 2.38 -64.74
C ARG A 5 -3.02 1.45 -63.52
N LYS A 6 -2.01 1.46 -62.64
CA LYS A 6 -2.04 0.72 -61.36
C LYS A 6 -3.02 1.37 -60.36
N PRO A 7 -3.74 0.59 -59.53
CA PRO A 7 -4.62 1.16 -58.51
C PRO A 7 -3.82 1.68 -57.31
N ALA A 8 -4.31 2.76 -56.71
CA ALA A 8 -3.72 3.40 -55.53
C ALA A 8 -3.90 2.54 -54.27
N PHE A 9 -2.80 2.28 -53.57
CA PHE A 9 -2.78 1.55 -52.29
C PHE A 9 -3.31 2.46 -51.17
N GLN A 10 -4.53 2.21 -50.69
CA GLN A 10 -5.08 2.92 -49.53
C GLN A 10 -4.47 2.37 -48.24
N LYS A 11 -3.83 3.25 -47.45
CA LYS A 11 -3.31 2.90 -46.11
C LYS A 11 -4.48 2.56 -45.16
N PRO A 12 -4.36 1.54 -44.29
CA PRO A 12 -5.42 1.19 -43.36
C PRO A 12 -5.60 2.30 -42.32
N ARG A 13 -6.82 2.84 -42.22
CA ARG A 13 -7.21 3.75 -41.14
C ARG A 13 -7.21 2.98 -39.81
N LYS A 14 -6.21 3.23 -38.96
CA LYS A 14 -6.19 2.72 -37.58
C LYS A 14 -7.36 3.32 -36.79
N ARG A 15 -8.47 2.60 -36.70
CA ARG A 15 -9.54 2.88 -35.73
C ARG A 15 -8.98 2.60 -34.32
N LYS A 16 -8.43 3.62 -33.66
CA LYS A 16 -8.19 3.55 -32.20
C LYS A 16 -9.55 3.37 -31.52
N ARG A 17 -9.78 2.19 -30.95
CA ARG A 17 -10.98 1.83 -30.20
C ARG A 17 -11.24 2.89 -29.12
N LYS A 18 -12.41 3.53 -29.16
CA LYS A 18 -12.85 4.61 -28.27
C LYS A 18 -12.71 4.26 -26.77
N GLY A 19 -12.69 2.97 -26.43
CA GLY A 19 -12.45 2.44 -25.08
C GLY A 19 -10.98 2.49 -24.61
N GLN A 20 -10.00 2.41 -25.52
CA GLN A 20 -8.57 2.45 -25.15
C GLN A 20 -8.19 3.84 -24.61
N ARG A 21 -8.63 4.91 -25.29
CA ARG A 21 -8.37 6.29 -24.87
C ARG A 21 -8.98 6.64 -23.50
N LYS A 22 -10.12 6.04 -23.15
CA LYS A 22 -10.75 6.25 -21.83
C LYS A 22 -9.98 5.55 -20.71
N GLY A 23 -9.39 4.39 -20.99
CA GLY A 23 -8.50 3.71 -20.06
C GLY A 23 -7.22 4.50 -19.83
N ASP A 24 -6.61 4.99 -20.90
CA ASP A 24 -5.40 5.82 -20.84
C ASP A 24 -5.63 7.12 -20.04
N ASP A 25 -6.76 7.81 -20.27
CA ASP A 25 -7.17 9.02 -19.55
C ASP A 25 -7.43 8.79 -18.05
N LEU A 26 -8.06 7.66 -17.70
CA LEU A 26 -8.28 7.28 -16.30
C LEU A 26 -6.95 6.99 -15.59
N ILE A 27 -6.03 6.27 -16.26
CA ILE A 27 -4.71 5.96 -15.72
C ILE A 27 -3.88 7.24 -15.54
N GLU A 28 -3.93 8.17 -16.51
CA GLU A 28 -3.24 9.45 -16.44
C GLU A 28 -3.78 10.33 -15.29
N ARG A 29 -5.10 10.36 -15.10
CA ARG A 29 -5.75 11.07 -13.98
C ARG A 29 -5.46 10.43 -12.62
N LEU A 30 -5.35 9.11 -12.56
CA LEU A 30 -4.96 8.40 -11.34
C LEU A 30 -3.48 8.60 -11.03
N ALA A 31 -2.60 8.58 -12.03
CA ALA A 31 -1.17 8.82 -11.89
C ALA A 31 -0.84 10.26 -11.44
N THR A 32 -1.60 11.25 -11.92
CA THR A 32 -1.45 12.66 -11.53
C THR A 32 -2.02 12.98 -10.15
N ARG A 33 -3.13 12.33 -9.76
CA ARG A 33 -3.81 12.57 -8.47
C ARG A 33 -3.29 11.68 -7.34
N PHE A 34 -2.74 10.52 -7.67
CA PHE A 34 -2.18 9.56 -6.74
C PHE A 34 -0.76 9.21 -7.20
N PRO A 35 0.27 9.94 -6.75
CA PRO A 35 1.65 9.71 -7.19
C PRO A 35 2.12 8.26 -6.96
N GLY A 36 1.49 7.54 -6.03
CA GLY A 36 1.81 6.13 -5.82
C GLY A 36 1.38 5.17 -6.92
N VAL A 37 0.32 5.49 -7.67
CA VAL A 37 -0.08 4.69 -8.84
C VAL A 37 0.95 4.84 -9.97
N LEU A 38 1.52 6.03 -10.15
CA LEU A 38 2.57 6.29 -11.14
C LEU A 38 3.84 5.49 -10.82
N PHE A 39 4.24 5.45 -9.56
CA PHE A 39 5.44 4.73 -9.14
C PHE A 39 5.30 3.21 -9.24
N ASP A 40 4.12 2.64 -8.98
CA ASP A 40 3.86 1.19 -9.17
C ASP A 40 3.95 0.78 -10.66
N VAL A 41 3.41 1.61 -11.56
CA VAL A 41 3.52 1.41 -13.02
C VAL A 41 4.98 1.48 -13.49
N LEU A 42 5.78 2.38 -12.91
CA LEU A 42 7.19 2.54 -13.23
C LEU A 42 8.07 1.42 -12.64
N SER A 43 7.74 0.95 -11.43
CA SER A 43 8.47 -0.12 -10.72
C SER A 43 8.25 -1.51 -11.33
N SER A 44 7.18 -1.68 -12.10
CA SER A 44 6.85 -2.93 -12.82
C SER A 44 7.83 -3.29 -13.97
N ARG A 45 8.82 -2.44 -14.26
CA ARG A 45 9.77 -2.60 -15.39
C ARG A 45 11.11 -3.24 -15.04
N ASN A 46 11.34 -3.64 -13.80
CA ASN A 46 12.61 -4.26 -13.44
C ASN A 46 12.55 -5.79 -13.60
N PRO A 47 13.43 -6.43 -14.39
CA PRO A 47 13.50 -7.88 -14.43
C PRO A 47 13.90 -8.43 -13.06
N ALA A 48 13.10 -9.38 -12.57
CA ALA A 48 13.23 -9.97 -11.25
C ALA A 48 14.49 -10.84 -11.13
N GLU A 49 15.28 -10.63 -10.08
CA GLU A 49 16.24 -11.62 -9.60
C GLU A 49 15.50 -12.82 -8.96
N PRO A 50 16.09 -14.02 -9.01
CA PRO A 50 15.46 -15.23 -8.48
C PRO A 50 15.22 -15.13 -6.96
N PRO A 51 14.11 -15.71 -6.44
CA PRO A 51 13.74 -15.60 -5.05
C PRO A 51 14.78 -16.26 -4.14
N ALA A 52 15.25 -15.52 -3.13
CA ALA A 52 16.13 -16.05 -2.10
C ALA A 52 15.46 -17.23 -1.37
N ALA A 53 16.25 -18.24 -1.03
CA ALA A 53 15.79 -19.43 -0.30
C ALA A 53 15.12 -19.06 1.03
N ARG A 54 14.06 -19.81 1.40
CA ARG A 54 13.36 -19.66 2.69
C ARG A 54 14.35 -19.88 3.84
N THR A 55 14.56 -18.87 4.69
CA THR A 55 15.26 -19.05 5.96
C THR A 55 14.35 -19.72 6.98
N SER A 56 14.93 -20.53 7.88
CA SER A 56 14.21 -21.33 8.91
C SER A 56 13.36 -20.51 9.90
N ALA A 57 13.50 -19.19 9.91
CA ALA A 57 12.74 -18.26 10.76
C ALA A 57 11.44 -17.73 10.12
N GLN A 58 11.10 -18.14 8.89
CA GLN A 58 9.92 -17.62 8.19
C GLN A 58 8.65 -18.39 8.53
N PRO A 59 7.54 -17.71 8.89
CA PRO A 59 6.27 -18.38 9.12
C PRO A 59 5.77 -19.10 7.86
N TRP A 60 5.14 -20.27 8.04
CA TRP A 60 4.66 -21.10 6.93
C TRP A 60 3.60 -20.42 6.05
N TRP A 61 2.82 -19.50 6.64
CA TRP A 61 1.78 -18.70 6.00
C TRP A 61 2.35 -17.45 5.26
N CYS A 62 3.67 -17.26 5.27
CA CYS A 62 4.34 -16.15 4.59
C CYS A 62 4.75 -16.53 3.16
N THR A 63 4.43 -15.64 2.21
CA THR A 63 4.91 -15.70 0.82
C THR A 63 5.85 -14.56 0.46
N CYS A 64 5.77 -13.42 1.15
CA CYS A 64 6.57 -12.22 0.86
C CYS A 64 7.94 -12.19 1.54
N GLN A 65 8.28 -13.21 2.33
CA GLN A 65 9.55 -13.36 3.04
C GLN A 65 9.87 -12.29 4.11
N LYS A 66 8.90 -11.42 4.44
CA LYS A 66 9.05 -10.32 5.42
C LYS A 66 8.06 -10.36 6.57
N CYS A 67 7.19 -11.36 6.63
CA CYS A 67 6.31 -11.53 7.79
C CYS A 67 7.10 -12.15 8.95
N GLN A 68 6.74 -11.78 10.18
CA GLN A 68 7.16 -12.48 11.39
C GLN A 68 5.93 -13.05 12.10
N GLU A 69 6.16 -13.90 13.11
CA GLU A 69 5.07 -14.54 13.85
C GLU A 69 4.15 -13.49 14.50
N MET A 70 2.85 -13.80 14.60
CA MET A 70 1.85 -12.94 15.21
C MET A 70 1.13 -13.69 16.34
N PRO A 71 0.76 -13.01 17.45
CA PRO A 71 0.18 -13.69 18.62
C PRO A 71 -1.15 -14.39 18.34
N THR A 72 -1.97 -13.84 17.43
CA THR A 72 -3.31 -14.36 17.15
C THR A 72 -3.42 -14.88 15.72
N GLU A 73 -4.24 -15.92 15.51
CA GLU A 73 -4.49 -16.50 14.18
C GLU A 73 -5.03 -15.48 13.18
N VAL A 74 -5.91 -14.57 13.63
CA VAL A 74 -6.48 -13.53 12.76
C VAL A 74 -5.41 -12.55 12.24
N GLU A 75 -4.33 -12.36 13.00
CA GLU A 75 -3.20 -11.52 12.64
C GLU A 75 -2.14 -12.22 11.76
N LYS A 76 -2.20 -13.56 11.61
CA LYS A 76 -1.30 -14.35 10.75
C LYS A 76 -1.62 -14.17 9.26
N LYS A 77 -1.50 -12.93 8.79
CA LYS A 77 -1.84 -12.50 7.44
C LYS A 77 -0.60 -11.98 6.71
N CYS A 78 -0.33 -12.53 5.53
CA CYS A 78 0.72 -12.04 4.63
C CYS A 78 0.15 -11.00 3.65
N CYS A 79 1.00 -10.13 3.09
CA CYS A 79 0.59 -9.21 2.01
C CYS A 79 0.43 -9.93 0.66
N GLN A 80 0.82 -11.20 0.57
CA GLN A 80 0.71 -12.08 -0.59
C GLN A 80 1.49 -11.64 -1.84
N GLN A 81 2.30 -10.59 -1.74
CA GLN A 81 3.19 -10.15 -2.81
C GLN A 81 4.46 -11.00 -2.88
N ARG A 82 5.14 -10.97 -4.05
CA ARG A 82 6.48 -11.54 -4.19
C ARG A 82 7.49 -10.80 -3.28
N PRO A 83 8.60 -11.43 -2.88
CA PRO A 83 9.59 -10.82 -1.96
C PRO A 83 10.14 -9.47 -2.43
N GLU A 84 10.25 -9.27 -3.74
CA GLU A 84 10.76 -8.04 -4.36
C GLU A 84 9.73 -6.91 -4.28
N HIS A 85 8.44 -7.26 -4.24
CA HIS A 85 7.29 -6.34 -4.25
C HIS A 85 6.52 -6.37 -2.93
N CYS A 86 7.16 -6.83 -1.84
CA CYS A 86 6.52 -6.83 -0.54
C CYS A 86 6.11 -5.40 -0.17
N ILE A 87 4.83 -5.20 0.19
CA ILE A 87 4.30 -3.89 0.60
C ILE A 87 5.15 -3.26 1.72
N SER A 88 5.79 -4.06 2.58
CA SER A 88 6.67 -3.53 3.63
C SER A 88 7.97 -2.87 3.15
N ARG A 89 8.30 -3.03 1.87
CA ARG A 89 9.49 -2.47 1.23
C ARG A 89 9.17 -1.37 0.22
N THR A 90 7.89 -1.07 -0.02
CA THR A 90 7.52 -0.08 -1.03
C THR A 90 7.72 1.33 -0.48
N ALA A 91 8.14 2.25 -1.35
CA ALA A 91 8.26 3.67 -1.02
C ALA A 91 6.93 4.28 -0.53
N HIS A 92 5.79 3.71 -0.94
CA HIS A 92 4.47 4.15 -0.48
C HIS A 92 4.22 3.84 0.99
N LEU A 93 4.65 2.66 1.48
CA LEU A 93 4.52 2.40 2.91
C LEU A 93 5.37 3.40 3.69
N GLU A 94 6.60 3.67 3.23
CA GLU A 94 7.50 4.63 3.85
C GLU A 94 6.89 6.02 3.91
N LEU A 95 6.50 6.56 2.75
CA LEU A 95 5.94 7.91 2.65
C LEU A 95 4.61 8.06 3.40
N PHE A 96 3.69 7.10 3.29
CA PHE A 96 2.34 7.26 3.84
C PHE A 96 2.23 6.80 5.29
N CYS A 97 2.99 5.79 5.70
CA CYS A 97 2.78 5.13 6.99
C CYS A 97 3.98 5.22 7.93
N LEU A 98 5.16 5.63 7.46
CA LEU A 98 6.37 5.70 8.29
C LEU A 98 6.95 7.11 8.41
N GLU A 99 6.56 8.05 7.55
CA GLU A 99 7.03 9.43 7.58
C GLU A 99 6.35 10.24 8.72
N PRO A 100 7.07 10.68 9.76
CA PRO A 100 6.46 11.34 10.92
C PRO A 100 5.66 12.60 10.55
N GLY A 101 6.14 13.39 9.59
CA GLY A 101 5.43 14.61 9.14
C GLY A 101 4.05 14.30 8.57
N ILE A 102 3.93 13.25 7.76
CA ILE A 102 2.66 12.79 7.19
C ILE A 102 1.74 12.24 8.28
N LEU A 103 2.27 11.49 9.23
CA LEU A 103 1.47 10.94 10.33
C LEU A 103 0.96 12.03 11.29
N ARG A 104 1.77 13.07 11.58
CA ARG A 104 1.33 14.24 12.36
C ARG A 104 0.19 14.98 11.65
N LEU A 105 0.33 15.20 10.35
CA LEU A 105 -0.73 15.84 9.55
C LEU A 105 -2.02 15.02 9.53
N ALA A 106 -1.91 13.70 9.28
CA ALA A 106 -3.07 12.81 9.24
C ALA A 106 -3.78 12.73 10.59
N ARG A 107 -3.03 12.73 11.70
CA ARG A 107 -3.57 12.84 13.05
C ARG A 107 -4.25 14.18 13.29
N GLY A 108 -3.60 15.29 12.98
CA GLY A 108 -4.13 16.64 13.19
C GLY A 108 -5.47 16.84 12.48
N LEU A 109 -5.54 16.47 11.20
CA LEU A 109 -6.80 16.50 10.43
C LEU A 109 -7.90 15.65 11.06
N ARG A 110 -7.54 14.49 11.62
CA ARG A 110 -8.51 13.64 12.32
C ARG A 110 -8.98 14.27 13.63
N HIS A 111 -8.09 14.88 14.40
CA HIS A 111 -8.42 15.54 15.67
C HIS A 111 -9.35 16.74 15.43
N GLU A 112 -9.03 17.57 14.44
CA GLU A 112 -9.87 18.69 14.02
C GLU A 112 -11.26 18.23 13.59
N TYR A 113 -11.35 17.19 12.74
CA TYR A 113 -12.63 16.66 12.29
C TYR A 113 -13.49 16.07 13.43
N LEU A 114 -12.86 15.50 14.46
CA LEU A 114 -13.55 14.87 15.59
C LEU A 114 -13.71 15.78 16.82
N GLY A 115 -13.17 17.00 16.78
CA GLY A 115 -13.13 17.91 17.93
C GLY A 115 -12.38 17.32 19.13
N LEU A 116 -11.27 16.61 18.89
CA LEU A 116 -10.44 16.03 19.95
C LEU A 116 -9.33 17.00 20.34
N ASP A 117 -9.17 17.25 21.63
CA ASP A 117 -8.04 18.02 22.16
C ASP A 117 -6.74 17.22 22.03
N ASP A 118 -5.67 17.88 21.59
CA ASP A 118 -4.35 17.27 21.45
C ASP A 118 -3.56 17.37 22.76
N LEU A 119 -4.06 16.69 23.80
CA LEU A 119 -3.39 16.60 25.09
C LEU A 119 -2.29 15.54 25.02
N GLN A 120 -1.15 15.90 24.43
CA GLN A 120 -0.02 14.98 24.27
C GLN A 120 0.83 14.95 25.55
N ASP A 121 0.90 13.79 26.20
CA ASP A 121 1.88 13.55 27.26
C ASP A 121 3.29 13.39 26.65
N PRO A 122 4.33 14.03 27.22
CA PRO A 122 5.71 13.83 26.77
C PRO A 122 6.09 12.34 26.80
N GLY A 123 6.48 11.78 25.66
CA GLY A 123 6.95 10.39 25.53
C GLY A 123 5.97 9.37 24.93
N GLN A 124 4.75 9.75 24.53
CA GLN A 124 3.78 8.86 23.86
C GLN A 124 3.84 8.88 22.31
N ASP A 125 4.76 9.65 21.72
CA ASP A 125 4.80 9.94 20.28
C ASP A 125 4.83 8.68 19.41
N ASN A 126 5.62 7.67 19.77
CA ASN A 126 5.70 6.42 19.01
C ASN A 126 4.40 5.60 19.03
N LYS A 127 3.71 5.54 20.17
CA LYS A 127 2.44 4.81 20.26
C LYS A 127 1.41 5.46 19.33
N GLU A 128 1.33 6.78 19.36
CA GLU A 128 0.41 7.54 18.52
C GLU A 128 0.79 7.43 17.04
N PHE A 129 2.07 7.47 16.70
CA PHE A 129 2.55 7.19 15.35
C PHE A 129 2.17 5.80 14.85
N ARG A 130 2.32 4.75 15.67
CA ARG A 130 1.85 3.40 15.30
C ARG A 130 0.37 3.39 14.98
N HIS A 131 -0.46 4.00 15.85
CA HIS A 131 -1.91 4.04 15.63
C HIS A 131 -2.31 4.86 14.41
N ALA A 132 -1.64 6.00 14.17
CA ALA A 132 -1.81 6.80 12.97
C ALA A 132 -1.42 6.01 11.71
N ALA A 133 -0.26 5.35 11.73
CA ALA A 133 0.23 4.50 10.65
C ALA A 133 -0.71 3.34 10.33
N TYR A 134 -1.24 2.65 11.34
CA TYR A 134 -2.21 1.57 11.13
C TYR A 134 -3.49 2.08 10.46
N ARG A 135 -4.03 3.21 10.92
CA ARG A 135 -5.21 3.84 10.31
C ARG A 135 -4.92 4.29 8.88
N GLN A 136 -3.76 4.91 8.65
CA GLN A 136 -3.34 5.41 7.36
C GLN A 136 -3.12 4.29 6.35
N PHE A 137 -2.52 3.17 6.77
CA PHE A 137 -2.38 1.98 5.94
C PHE A 137 -3.74 1.44 5.51
N VAL A 138 -4.68 1.30 6.46
CA VAL A 138 -6.03 0.80 6.16
C VAL A 138 -6.75 1.73 5.20
N LEU A 139 -6.68 3.05 5.42
CA LEU A 139 -7.27 4.03 4.52
C LEU A 139 -6.65 3.98 3.12
N TRP A 140 -5.33 3.85 3.03
CA TRP A 140 -4.62 3.77 1.75
C TRP A 140 -4.97 2.50 0.96
N GLN A 141 -4.99 1.34 1.62
CA GLN A 141 -5.19 0.05 0.96
C GLN A 141 -6.66 -0.32 0.75
N HIS A 142 -7.55 0.13 1.63
CA HIS A 142 -8.95 -0.30 1.65
C HIS A 142 -9.94 0.86 1.51
N GLY A 143 -9.47 2.10 1.51
CA GLY A 143 -10.35 3.27 1.52
C GLY A 143 -11.12 3.40 2.83
N ARG A 144 -12.25 4.11 2.77
CA ARG A 144 -13.11 4.32 3.94
C ARG A 144 -13.88 3.04 4.26
N LEU A 145 -13.68 2.51 5.46
CA LEU A 145 -14.45 1.38 5.99
C LEU A 145 -15.78 1.84 6.60
N ARG A 146 -16.76 0.93 6.65
CA ARG A 146 -18.02 1.14 7.37
C ARG A 146 -17.79 1.07 8.89
N ALA A 147 -18.70 1.62 9.69
CA ALA A 147 -18.68 1.44 11.14
C ALA A 147 -18.70 -0.06 11.50
N GLY A 148 -17.94 -0.45 12.52
CA GLY A 148 -17.77 -1.85 12.94
C GLY A 148 -16.86 -2.69 12.04
N GLN A 149 -16.67 -2.31 10.77
CA GLN A 149 -15.80 -3.03 9.85
C GLN A 149 -14.33 -2.73 10.14
N ARG A 150 -13.59 -3.77 10.56
CA ARG A 150 -12.14 -3.71 10.77
C ARG A 150 -11.43 -4.68 9.85
N VAL A 151 -10.23 -4.31 9.42
CA VAL A 151 -9.39 -5.14 8.55
C VAL A 151 -8.02 -5.33 9.20
N VAL A 152 -7.51 -6.56 9.13
CA VAL A 152 -6.17 -6.90 9.58
C VAL A 152 -5.12 -6.43 8.57
N ILE A 153 -4.13 -5.70 9.08
CA ILE A 153 -2.93 -5.29 8.35
C ILE A 153 -1.97 -6.48 8.27
N PRO A 154 -1.34 -6.77 7.11
CA PRO A 154 -0.38 -7.84 6.99
C PRO A 154 0.79 -7.74 7.98
N SER A 155 1.25 -8.88 8.51
CA SER A 155 2.35 -8.98 9.47
C SER A 155 3.61 -8.23 9.01
N CYS A 156 4.01 -8.39 7.75
CA CYS A 156 5.18 -7.68 7.20
C CYS A 156 5.10 -6.16 7.33
N CYS A 157 3.90 -5.58 7.21
CA CYS A 157 3.69 -4.13 7.34
C CYS A 157 3.57 -3.72 8.81
N VAL A 158 2.90 -4.53 9.64
CA VAL A 158 2.79 -4.29 11.10
C VAL A 158 4.18 -4.25 11.74
N TRP A 159 5.01 -5.25 11.46
CA TRP A 159 6.38 -5.31 11.99
C TRP A 159 7.23 -4.14 11.48
N ARG A 160 7.13 -3.81 10.19
CA ARG A 160 7.84 -2.63 9.66
C ARG A 160 7.46 -1.33 10.38
N ILE A 161 6.17 -1.14 10.70
CA ILE A 161 5.70 0.03 11.47
C ILE A 161 6.21 0.00 12.91
N ARG A 162 6.21 -1.19 13.56
CA ARG A 162 6.70 -1.35 14.94
C ARG A 162 8.21 -1.13 15.04
N ASP A 163 8.97 -1.55 14.04
CA ASP A 163 10.42 -1.33 13.98
C ASP A 163 10.75 0.17 13.83
N THR A 164 9.93 0.92 13.07
CA THR A 164 10.09 2.37 12.91
C THR A 164 9.67 3.13 14.18
N PHE A 165 8.58 2.71 14.83
CA PHE A 165 8.04 3.37 16.03
C PHE A 165 7.97 2.38 17.20
N PRO A 166 9.13 2.01 17.78
CA PRO A 166 9.20 0.96 18.77
C PRO A 166 8.46 1.33 20.06
N ASP A 167 7.91 0.31 20.71
CA ASP A 167 7.52 0.38 22.11
C ASP A 167 8.71 -0.05 22.99
N PRO A 168 9.19 0.77 23.94
CA PRO A 168 10.33 0.42 24.78
C PRO A 168 10.16 -0.88 25.57
N THR A 169 8.90 -1.24 25.88
CA THR A 169 8.58 -2.46 26.62
C THR A 169 8.24 -3.64 25.72
N GLY A 170 8.13 -3.43 24.41
CA GLY A 170 7.70 -4.45 23.44
C GLY A 170 6.24 -4.87 23.58
N ASN A 171 5.45 -4.19 24.42
CA ASN A 171 4.06 -4.55 24.68
C ASN A 171 3.12 -3.93 23.65
N TYR A 172 2.81 -4.70 22.61
CA TYR A 172 1.86 -4.28 21.59
C TYR A 172 0.49 -4.91 21.84
N THR A 173 -0.55 -4.07 21.90
CA THR A 173 -1.94 -4.55 21.81
C THR A 173 -2.19 -5.07 20.40
N GLY A 174 -2.65 -6.31 20.29
CA GLY A 174 -3.00 -6.95 19.00
C GLY A 174 -4.30 -6.41 18.40
N PHE A 175 -4.73 -7.05 17.32
CA PHE A 175 -5.98 -6.73 16.62
C PHE A 175 -7.20 -6.99 17.50
N ILE A 176 -7.96 -5.92 17.77
CA ILE A 176 -9.25 -6.02 18.46
C ILE A 176 -10.36 -6.06 17.39
N PRO A 177 -11.17 -7.12 17.31
CA PRO A 177 -12.28 -7.20 16.37
C PRO A 177 -13.30 -6.08 16.62
N GLY A 178 -14.02 -5.68 15.58
CA GLY A 178 -15.12 -4.72 15.75
C GLY A 178 -16.23 -5.36 16.57
N LEU A 179 -16.76 -4.65 17.58
CA LEU A 179 -18.07 -4.98 18.12
C LEU A 179 -19.10 -4.76 17.02
N LEU A 180 -19.99 -5.74 16.82
CA LEU A 180 -21.21 -5.60 16.03
C LEU A 180 -22.18 -4.62 16.71
#